data_AF-A0A258SP42-F1
#
_entry.id   AF-A0A258SP42-F1
#
_cell.length_a   1.000
_cell.length_b   1.000
_cell.length_c   1.000
_cell.angle_alpha   90.00
_cell.angle_beta   90.00
_cell.angle_gamma   90.00
#
_symmetry.space_group_name_H-M   'P 1'
#
loop_
_entity.id
_entity.type
_entity.pdbx_description
1 polymer ?
#
loop_
_entity_poly.entity_id
_entity_poly.type
_entity_poly.pdbx_seq_one_letter_code
_entity_poly.pdbx_strand_id
1 'polypeptide(L)' 'MSQVIACIDGSSITLAVCDYAAWASRQMDAPLNFLHVLGKSEYPIPTDLSGNIGLGSREHLLQEL' A
#
# COMPACT_ATOMS: atom_id res chain seq x y z
N MET A 1 11.41 9.78 28.48
CA MET A 1 11.35 10.69 27.31
C MET A 1 10.03 10.44 26.60
N SER A 2 9.17 11.45 26.49
CA SER A 2 7.94 11.39 25.68
C SER A 2 8.24 11.85 24.25
N GLN A 3 7.52 11.31 23.25
CA GLN A 3 7.60 11.73 21.85
C GLN A 3 6.20 11.73 21.24
N VAL A 4 5.94 12.61 20.28
CA VAL A 4 4.71 12.64 19.49
C VAL A 4 4.94 11.83 18.22
N ILE A 5 4.04 10.88 17.95
CA ILE A 5 4.05 10.10 16.71
C ILE A 5 2.77 10.40 15.94
N ALA A 6 2.92 10.94 14.73
CA ALA A 6 1.84 11.24 13.81
C ALA A 6 1.75 10.15 12.73
N CYS A 7 0.71 9.32 12.80
CA CYS A 7 0.44 8.30 11.79
C CYS A 7 -0.35 8.91 10.63
N ILE A 8 0.19 8.81 9.41
CA ILE A 8 -0.42 9.34 8.19
C ILE A 8 -0.59 8.23 7.16
N ASP A 9 -1.62 8.34 6.33
CA ASP A 9 -2.00 7.34 5.33
C ASP A 9 -2.31 7.94 3.95
N GLY A 10 -2.08 9.25 3.77
CA GLY A 10 -2.38 9.96 2.52
C GLY A 10 -3.87 10.25 2.31
N SER A 11 -4.74 9.95 3.29
CA SER A 11 -6.15 10.31 3.24
C SER A 11 -6.36 11.83 3.33
N SER A 12 -7.57 12.29 3.04
CA SER A 12 -7.96 13.71 3.08
C SER A 12 -7.69 14.41 4.42
N ILE A 13 -7.60 13.65 5.53
CA ILE A 13 -7.37 14.21 6.87
C ILE A 13 -5.88 14.36 7.22
N THR A 14 -4.96 13.88 6.36
CA THR A 14 -3.51 13.89 6.61
C THR A 14 -2.99 15.26 7.04
N LEU A 15 -3.45 16.34 6.39
CA LEU A 15 -3.03 17.70 6.74
C LEU A 15 -3.44 18.10 8.15
N ALA A 16 -4.67 17.78 8.56
CA ALA A 16 -5.13 18.06 9.92
C ALA A 16 -4.29 17.29 10.96
N VAL A 17 -3.96 16.03 10.68
CA VAL A 17 -3.07 15.24 11.55
C VAL A 17 -1.70 15.92 11.68
N CYS A 18 -1.12 16.42 10.58
CA CYS A 18 0.13 17.16 10.61
C CYS A 18 0.05 18.42 11.48
N ASP A 19 -1.00 19.23 11.31
CA ASP A 19 -1.18 20.48 12.04
C ASP A 19 -1.31 20.26 13.56
N TYR A 20 -2.15 19.31 13.96
CA TYR A 20 -2.36 19.00 15.38
C TYR A 20 -1.14 18.32 16.01
N ALA A 21 -0.41 17.48 15.26
CA ALA A 21 0.82 16.87 15.76
C ALA A 21 1.93 17.91 15.98
N ALA A 22 2.08 18.87 15.06
CA ALA A 22 2.99 19.99 15.23
C ALA A 22 2.62 20.86 16.44
N TRP A 23 1.32 21.15 16.62
CA TRP A 23 0.83 21.87 17.80
C TRP A 23 1.14 21.11 19.10
N ALA A 24 0.87 19.80 19.14
CA ALA A 24 1.07 18.96 20.31
C ALA A 24 2.55 18.86 20.71
N SER A 25 3.43 18.68 19.72
CA SER A 25 4.88 18.63 19.91
C SER A 25 5.42 19.91 20.56
N ARG A 26 4.98 21.08 20.09
CA ARG A 26 5.35 22.37 20.70
C ARG A 26 4.83 22.52 22.13
N GLN A 27 3.61 22.05 22.40
CA GLN A 27 3.01 22.18 23.73
C GLN A 27 3.69 21.28 24.76
N MET A 28 4.15 20.10 24.34
CA MET A 28 4.77 19.13 25.23
C MET A 28 6.29 19.23 25.30
N ASP A 29 6.90 20.15 24.54
CA ASP A 29 8.36 20.23 24.34
C ASP A 29 8.97 18.85 24.03
N ALA A 30 8.31 18.13 23.11
CA ALA A 30 8.63 16.74 22.79
C ALA A 30 8.87 16.57 21.28
N PRO A 31 9.83 15.73 20.86
CA PRO A 31 10.11 15.51 19.45
C PRO A 31 8.91 14.92 18.71
N LEU A 32 8.77 15.32 17.43
CA LEU A 32 7.71 14.87 16.53
C LEU A 32 8.27 13.96 15.44
N ASN A 33 7.70 12.76 15.31
CA ASN A 33 7.98 11.82 14.24
C ASN A 33 6.73 11.55 13.41
N PHE A 34 6.89 11.49 12.09
CA PHE A 34 5.84 11.06 11.16
C PHE A 34 6.04 9.60 10.77
N LEU A 35 4.95 8.83 10.77
CA LEU A 35 4.92 7.44 10.36
C LEU A 35 3.90 7.24 9.25
N HIS A 36 4.37 6.83 8.08
CA HIS A 36 3.52 6.39 6.98
C HIS A 36 3.74 4.90 6.74
N VAL A 37 2.70 4.10 6.91
CA VAL A 37 2.75 2.67 6.61
C VAL A 37 2.42 2.49 5.14
N LEU A 38 3.41 2.06 4.36
CA LEU A 38 3.16 1.64 2.98
C LEU A 38 2.31 0.37 3.02
N GLY A 39 1.11 0.45 2.45
CA GLY A 39 0.30 -0.74 2.23
C GLY A 39 1.12 -1.75 1.45
N LYS A 40 1.23 -2.99 1.96
CA LYS A 40 1.70 -4.09 1.14
C LYS A 40 0.66 -4.21 0.05
N SER A 41 1.02 -3.91 -1.19
CA SER A 41 0.17 -4.22 -2.33
C SER A 41 -0.17 -5.69 -2.22
N GLU A 42 -1.42 -6.00 -1.87
CA GLU A 42 -1.97 -7.34 -2.01
C GLU A 42 -1.95 -7.60 -3.51
N TYR A 43 -0.83 -8.19 -3.93
CA TYR A 43 -0.76 -9.08 -5.05
C TYR A 43 -2.09 -9.84 -5.21
N PRO A 44 -2.71 -9.81 -6.38
CA PRO A 44 -2.53 -10.90 -7.28
C PRO A 44 -1.17 -10.72 -7.95
N ILE A 45 -0.24 -11.65 -7.68
CA ILE A 45 0.74 -11.98 -8.71
C ILE A 45 -0.15 -12.43 -9.86
N PRO A 46 -0.14 -11.76 -11.04
CA PRO A 46 -0.86 -12.27 -12.19
C PRO A 46 -0.46 -13.72 -12.33
N THR A 47 -1.40 -14.65 -12.15
CA THR A 47 -1.09 -16.07 -12.34
C THR A 47 -0.57 -16.17 -13.76
N ASP A 48 0.67 -16.61 -13.92
CA ASP A 48 1.22 -16.84 -15.24
C ASP A 48 0.45 -18.00 -15.87
N LEU A 49 -0.52 -17.66 -16.72
CA LEU A 49 -1.34 -18.62 -17.45
C LEU A 49 -0.64 -19.13 -18.71
N SER A 50 0.60 -18.71 -18.99
CA SER A 50 1.33 -19.10 -20.20
C SER A 50 1.74 -20.58 -20.25
N GLY A 51 1.31 -21.39 -19.29
CA GLY A 51 1.57 -22.84 -19.25
C GLY A 51 0.31 -23.72 -19.20
N ASN A 52 -0.90 -23.16 -19.18
CA ASN A 52 -2.16 -23.91 -18.98
C ASN A 52 -2.99 -24.12 -20.25
N ILE A 53 -2.36 -24.11 -21.43
CA ILE A 53 -2.97 -24.70 -22.62
C ILE A 53 -2.91 -26.23 -22.44
N GLY A 54 -3.91 -26.76 -21.75
CA GLY A 54 -4.01 -28.18 -21.40
C GLY A 54 -3.81 -29.10 -22.62
N LEU A 55 -3.39 -30.35 -22.34
CA LEU A 55 -3.32 -31.44 -23.32
C LEU A 55 -4.59 -31.44 -24.19
N GLY A 56 -4.48 -31.08 -25.47
CA GLY A 56 -5.63 -30.90 -26.38
C GLY A 56 -5.72 -29.52 -27.05
N SER A 57 -5.00 -28.51 -26.56
CA SER A 57 -5.15 -27.13 -27.05
C SER A 57 -4.55 -26.91 -28.43
N ARG A 58 -3.51 -27.68 -28.77
CA ARG A 58 -2.90 -27.68 -30.11
C ARG A 58 -3.86 -28.27 -31.13
N GLU A 59 -4.55 -29.34 -30.78
CA GLU A 59 -5.52 -30.04 -31.63
C GLU A 59 -6.73 -29.15 -31.91
N HIS A 60 -7.19 -28.38 -30.92
CA HIS A 60 -8.29 -27.44 -31.08
C HIS A 60 -7.95 -26.27 -32.02
N LEU A 61 -6.77 -25.65 -31.86
CA LEU A 61 -6.34 -24.54 -32.72
C LEU A 61 -6.07 -24.97 -34.18
N LEU A 62 -5.69 -26.24 -34.40
CA LEU A 62 -5.52 -26.79 -35.75
C LEU A 62 -6.84 -27.04 -36.49
N GLN A 63 -7.98 -27.13 -35.79
CA GLN A 63 -9.30 -27.27 -36.41
C GLN A 63 -9.91 -25.93 -36.85
N GLU A 64 -9.38 -24.80 -36.39
CA GLU A 64 -9.87 -23.47 -36.75
C GLU A 64 -9.23 -22.88 -38.02
N LEU A 65 -8.33 -23.63 -38.68
CA LEU A 65 -7.73 -23.31 -39.99
C LEU A 65 -8.38 -24.12 -41.11
#